data_AF-A0A0K8VCL8-F1
#
_entry.id   AF-A0A0K8VCL8-F1
#
_cell.length_a   1.000
_cell.length_b   1.000
_cell.length_c   1.000
_cell.angle_alpha   90.00
_cell.angle_beta   90.00
_cell.angle_gamma   90.00
#
_symmetry.space_group_name_H-M   'P 1'
#
loop_
_entity.id
_entity.type
_entity.pdbx_description
1 polymer ?
#
loop_
_entity_poly.entity_id
_entity_poly.type
_entity_poly.pdbx_seq_one_letter_code
_entity_poly.pdbx_strand_id
1 'polypeptide(L)'
;DSLQSLGPHFAALSNGSVTDKVTPDMAHLIHPYWNQFPAMDPIWAKILTAYMIIIGMISWCGNGVVIYIFSTTKSLRTPANLLVINLALSDFGIMITNTPMMGINLYFETWVLGPAMCDLYGGLGSAFGCSSIWSMCMISLDRYQVIVKG
;
A
#
# COMPACT_ATOMS: atom_id res chain seq x y z
N ASP A 1 -17.88 19.72 12.65
CA ASP A 1 -19.16 20.08 12.00
C ASP A 1 -19.07 20.39 10.51
N SER A 2 -18.57 19.44 9.71
CA SER A 2 -18.71 19.47 8.23
C SER A 2 -18.29 18.14 7.56
N LEU A 3 -17.58 17.25 8.27
CA LEU A 3 -17.28 15.88 7.81
C LEU A 3 -18.36 14.83 8.14
N GLN A 4 -19.27 15.13 9.08
CA GLN A 4 -20.41 14.23 9.41
C GLN A 4 -21.57 14.33 8.41
N SER A 5 -21.68 15.42 7.64
CA SER A 5 -22.78 15.62 6.68
C SER A 5 -22.54 14.94 5.33
N LEU A 6 -21.35 14.38 5.07
CA LEU A 6 -21.10 13.49 3.93
C LEU A 6 -21.41 12.02 4.24
N GLY A 7 -21.60 11.66 5.51
CA GLY A 7 -21.93 10.31 5.97
C GLY A 7 -23.30 9.73 5.55
N PRO A 8 -24.41 10.49 5.41
CA PRO A 8 -25.73 9.88 5.25
C PRO A 8 -25.97 9.24 3.87
N HIS A 9 -25.20 9.59 2.83
CA HIS A 9 -25.28 8.92 1.52
C HIS A 9 -24.52 7.59 1.46
N PHE A 10 -23.54 7.36 2.34
CA PHE A 10 -22.81 6.10 2.44
C PHE A 10 -23.38 5.17 3.52
N ALA A 11 -23.97 5.74 4.58
CA ALA A 11 -24.52 4.98 5.71
C ALA A 11 -25.86 4.29 5.40
N ALA A 12 -26.59 4.72 4.37
CA ALA A 12 -27.95 4.24 4.09
C ALA A 12 -28.03 2.90 3.32
N LEU A 13 -26.90 2.30 2.93
CA LEU A 13 -26.88 1.12 2.03
C LEU A 13 -26.51 -0.21 2.71
N SER A 14 -26.04 -0.20 3.95
CA SER A 14 -25.55 -1.42 4.62
C SER A 14 -26.29 -1.67 5.94
N ASN A 15 -26.89 -2.85 6.07
CA ASN A 15 -27.71 -3.25 7.21
C ASN A 15 -26.88 -3.78 8.40
N GLY A 16 -25.59 -3.44 8.48
CA GLY A 16 -24.64 -3.99 9.46
C GLY A 16 -23.36 -3.17 9.63
N SER A 17 -22.63 -3.49 10.69
CA SER A 17 -21.33 -2.91 11.03
C SER A 17 -20.20 -3.49 10.19
N VAL A 18 -19.10 -2.75 10.03
CA VAL A 18 -17.87 -3.23 9.38
C VAL A 18 -17.32 -4.50 10.03
N THR A 19 -17.60 -4.72 11.32
CA THR A 19 -17.13 -5.88 12.07
C THR A 19 -18.00 -7.13 11.88
N ASP A 20 -19.21 -7.00 11.32
CA ASP A 20 -20.14 -8.12 11.17
C ASP A 20 -19.67 -9.16 10.13
N LYS A 21 -18.81 -8.74 9.19
CA LYS A 21 -18.22 -9.62 8.17
C LYS A 21 -16.85 -10.17 8.57
N VAL A 22 -16.36 -9.85 9.76
CA VAL A 22 -15.02 -10.27 10.20
C VAL A 22 -15.03 -11.75 10.53
N THR A 23 -13.96 -12.46 10.15
CA THR A 23 -13.82 -13.88 10.46
C THR A 23 -13.65 -14.11 11.97
N PRO A 24 -14.14 -15.24 12.53
CA PRO A 24 -14.13 -15.46 13.99
C PRO A 24 -12.72 -15.42 14.63
N ASP A 25 -11.70 -15.83 13.87
CA ASP A 25 -10.30 -15.79 14.26
C ASP A 25 -9.72 -14.36 14.34
N MET A 26 -10.32 -13.39 13.64
CA MET A 26 -9.91 -11.98 13.65
C MET A 26 -10.76 -11.12 14.60
N ALA A 27 -11.99 -11.54 14.88
CA ALA A 27 -12.98 -10.72 15.60
C ALA A 27 -12.49 -10.22 16.98
N HIS A 28 -11.71 -11.03 17.69
CA HIS A 28 -11.17 -10.68 19.02
C HIS A 28 -10.00 -9.67 18.98
N LEU A 29 -9.37 -9.49 17.82
CA LEU A 29 -8.25 -8.53 17.63
C LEU A 29 -8.75 -7.12 17.31
N ILE A 30 -10.03 -6.98 16.93
CA ILE A 30 -10.60 -5.70 16.51
C ILE A 30 -11.12 -4.93 17.72
N HIS A 31 -10.66 -3.69 17.86
CA HIS A 31 -11.11 -2.81 18.92
C HIS A 31 -12.62 -2.46 18.76
N PRO A 32 -13.44 -2.49 19.84
CA PRO A 32 -14.89 -2.24 19.77
C PRO A 32 -15.30 -0.90 19.13
N TYR A 33 -14.37 0.07 19.09
CA TYR A 33 -14.54 1.34 18.38
C TYR A 33 -14.98 1.16 16.92
N TRP A 34 -14.57 0.09 16.24
CA TRP A 34 -14.92 -0.13 14.84
C TRP A 34 -16.39 -0.51 14.65
N ASN A 35 -17.08 -1.00 15.69
CA ASN A 35 -18.48 -1.44 15.59
C ASN A 35 -19.46 -0.31 15.22
N GLN A 36 -19.08 0.96 15.42
CA GLN A 36 -19.94 2.10 15.11
C GLN A 36 -19.97 2.46 13.61
N PHE A 37 -19.08 1.90 12.79
CA PHE A 37 -18.99 2.23 11.37
C PHE A 37 -19.79 1.23 10.52
N PRO A 38 -20.58 1.70 9.55
CA PRO A 38 -21.29 0.82 8.63
C PRO A 38 -20.31 0.04 7.76
N ALA A 39 -20.67 -1.18 7.36
CA ALA A 39 -19.86 -1.94 6.41
C ALA A 39 -19.80 -1.23 5.04
N MET A 40 -18.67 -1.39 4.34
CA MET A 40 -18.44 -0.79 3.02
C MET A 40 -19.46 -1.30 1.99
N ASP A 41 -19.99 -0.39 1.18
CA ASP A 41 -20.86 -0.76 0.05
C ASP A 41 -20.05 -1.57 -1.00
N PRO A 42 -20.61 -2.67 -1.55
CA PRO A 42 -19.93 -3.51 -2.53
C PRO A 42 -19.41 -2.77 -3.77
N ILE A 43 -20.05 -1.67 -4.18
CA ILE A 43 -19.61 -0.85 -5.32
C ILE A 43 -18.25 -0.19 -5.00
N TRP A 44 -18.09 0.35 -3.79
CA TRP A 44 -16.83 0.96 -3.36
C TRP A 44 -15.72 -0.08 -3.26
N ALA A 45 -16.02 -1.27 -2.73
CA ALA A 45 -15.06 -2.38 -2.68
C ALA A 45 -14.57 -2.76 -4.09
N LYS A 46 -15.47 -2.84 -5.08
CA LYS A 46 -15.12 -3.10 -6.49
C LYS A 46 -14.29 -1.98 -7.11
N ILE A 47 -14.66 -0.72 -6.89
CA ILE A 47 -13.91 0.44 -7.38
C ILE A 47 -12.49 0.44 -6.81
N LEU A 48 -12.35 0.23 -5.49
CA LEU A 48 -11.05 0.14 -4.84
C LEU A 48 -10.23 -1.04 -5.35
N THR A 49 -10.86 -2.19 -5.60
CA THR A 49 -10.17 -3.36 -6.17
C THR A 49 -9.62 -3.04 -7.57
N ALA A 50 -10.42 -2.45 -8.44
CA ALA A 50 -10.00 -2.05 -9.78
C ALA A 50 -8.86 -1.02 -9.72
N TYR A 51 -8.97 -0.03 -8.84
CA TYR A 51 -7.94 0.98 -8.60
C TYR A 51 -6.61 0.33 -8.16
N MET A 52 -6.65 -0.57 -7.16
CA MET A 52 -5.47 -1.27 -6.66
C MET A 52 -4.78 -2.10 -7.75
N ILE A 53 -5.54 -2.77 -8.62
CA ILE A 53 -4.99 -3.52 -9.76
C ILE A 53 -4.30 -2.57 -10.75
N ILE A 54 -4.94 -1.46 -11.11
CA ILE A 54 -4.38 -0.49 -12.05
C ILE A 54 -3.06 0.10 -11.53
N ILE A 55 -3.04 0.61 -10.29
CA ILE A 55 -1.82 1.18 -9.71
C ILE A 55 -0.74 0.13 -9.51
N GLY A 56 -1.12 -1.10 -9.15
CA GLY A 56 -0.20 -2.22 -8.97
C GLY A 56 0.51 -2.56 -10.28
N MET A 57 -0.25 -2.65 -11.37
CA MET A 57 0.30 -2.90 -12.71
C MET A 57 1.23 -1.77 -13.17
N ILE A 58 0.82 -0.52 -12.98
CA ILE A 58 1.66 0.64 -13.34
C ILE A 58 2.96 0.62 -12.54
N SER A 59 2.89 0.37 -11.23
CA SER A 59 4.07 0.35 -10.37
C SER A 59 4.99 -0.83 -10.68
N TRP A 60 4.45 -2.04 -10.90
CA TRP A 60 5.27 -3.20 -11.28
C TRP A 60 6.01 -2.96 -12.60
N CYS A 61 5.29 -2.51 -13.63
CA CYS A 61 5.90 -2.23 -14.92
C CYS A 61 6.92 -1.10 -14.82
N GLY A 62 6.56 0.03 -14.19
CA GLY A 62 7.41 1.21 -14.07
C GLY A 62 8.69 0.92 -13.29
N ASN A 63 8.56 0.40 -12.06
CA ASN A 63 9.71 0.09 -11.22
C ASN A 63 10.53 -1.09 -11.76
N GLY A 64 9.88 -2.08 -12.39
CA GLY A 64 10.57 -3.18 -13.07
C GLY A 64 11.47 -2.69 -14.22
N VAL A 65 10.99 -1.74 -15.04
CA VAL A 65 11.80 -1.12 -16.10
C VAL A 65 12.99 -0.34 -15.51
N VAL A 66 12.79 0.40 -14.43
CA VAL A 66 13.88 1.12 -13.74
C VAL A 66 14.93 0.13 -13.24
N ILE A 67 14.54 -0.92 -12.52
CA ILE A 67 15.47 -1.96 -12.03
C ILE A 67 16.22 -2.58 -13.21
N TYR A 68 15.53 -2.90 -14.31
CA TYR A 68 16.13 -3.52 -15.49
C TYR A 68 17.20 -2.62 -16.15
N ILE A 69 16.88 -1.35 -16.42
CA ILE A 69 17.78 -0.40 -17.10
C ILE A 69 19.06 -0.18 -16.27
N PHE A 70 18.91 0.06 -14.97
CA PHE A 70 20.05 0.36 -14.11
C PHE A 70 20.90 -0.88 -13.78
N SER A 71 20.32 -2.08 -13.81
CA SER A 71 21.06 -3.33 -13.59
C SER A 71 21.88 -3.75 -14.81
N THR A 72 21.35 -3.53 -16.02
CA THR A 72 21.95 -3.95 -17.29
C THR A 72 23.02 -2.98 -17.79
N THR A 73 22.92 -1.68 -17.47
CA THR A 73 23.83 -0.65 -17.98
C THR A 73 25.01 -0.43 -17.03
N LYS A 74 26.18 -1.00 -17.35
CA LYS A 74 27.40 -0.89 -16.50
C LYS A 74 27.84 0.56 -16.23
N SER A 75 27.68 1.47 -17.19
CA SER A 75 28.06 2.87 -17.04
C SER A 75 27.20 3.64 -16.02
N LEU A 76 26.02 3.11 -15.65
CA LEU A 76 25.12 3.71 -14.67
C LEU A 76 25.37 3.20 -13.24
N ARG A 77 26.40 2.39 -12.97
CA ARG A 77 26.68 1.87 -11.62
C ARG A 77 27.45 2.87 -10.76
N THR A 78 26.78 3.97 -10.42
CA THR A 78 27.29 4.99 -9.50
C THR A 78 26.58 4.89 -8.13
N PRO A 79 27.18 5.38 -7.03
CA PRO A 79 26.54 5.36 -5.71
C PRO A 79 25.15 6.02 -5.70
N ALA A 80 24.96 7.13 -6.41
CA ALA A 80 23.68 7.80 -6.54
C ALA A 80 22.62 6.91 -7.23
N ASN A 81 23.02 6.16 -8.26
CA ASN A 81 22.11 5.29 -8.99
C ASN A 81 21.74 4.03 -8.20
N LEU A 82 22.59 3.58 -7.27
CA LEU A 82 22.23 2.49 -6.33
C LEU A 82 21.07 2.90 -5.39
N LEU A 83 21.00 4.17 -4.99
CA LEU A 83 19.87 4.67 -4.20
C LEU A 83 18.55 4.64 -5.00
N VAL A 84 18.61 4.96 -6.29
CA VAL A 84 17.46 4.87 -7.21
C VAL A 84 17.00 3.43 -7.39
N ILE A 85 17.94 2.47 -7.51
CA ILE A 85 17.60 1.05 -7.57
C ILE A 85 16.94 0.59 -6.25
N ASN A 86 17.45 1.02 -5.09
CA ASN A 86 16.86 0.66 -3.79
C ASN A 86 15.43 1.20 -3.63
N LEU A 87 15.20 2.42 -4.09
CA LEU A 87 13.86 3.01 -4.15
C LEU A 87 12.93 2.18 -5.04
N ALA A 88 13.35 1.88 -6.27
CA ALA A 88 12.55 1.09 -7.20
C ALA A 88 12.28 -0.33 -6.69
N LEU A 89 13.25 -0.96 -6.02
CA LEU A 89 13.07 -2.27 -5.40
C LEU A 89 12.07 -2.23 -4.23
N SER A 90 12.09 -1.17 -3.44
CA SER A 90 11.16 -0.98 -2.31
C SER A 90 9.73 -0.77 -2.83
N ASP A 91 9.56 0.07 -3.86
CA ASP A 91 8.26 0.35 -4.49
C ASP A 91 7.71 -0.86 -5.26
N PHE A 92 8.59 -1.67 -5.86
CA PHE A 92 8.22 -2.93 -6.49
C PHE A 92 7.80 -3.97 -5.43
N GLY A 93 8.57 -4.09 -4.35
CA GLY A 93 8.32 -5.01 -3.25
C GLY A 93 6.96 -4.79 -2.59
N ILE A 94 6.67 -3.54 -2.19
CA ILE A 94 5.39 -3.21 -1.54
C ILE A 94 4.19 -3.52 -2.44
N MET A 95 4.29 -3.26 -3.74
CA MET A 95 3.20 -3.54 -4.67
C MET A 95 3.07 -5.03 -4.96
N ILE A 96 4.16 -5.80 -4.94
CA ILE A 96 4.08 -7.27 -5.10
C ILE A 96 3.37 -7.92 -3.93
N THR A 97 3.63 -7.47 -2.71
CA THR A 97 3.11 -8.14 -1.53
C THR A 97 1.73 -7.61 -1.15
N ASN A 98 1.55 -6.29 -1.07
CA ASN A 98 0.35 -5.70 -0.48
C ASN A 98 -0.81 -5.58 -1.46
N THR A 99 -0.55 -5.36 -2.75
CA THR A 99 -1.63 -5.26 -3.75
C THR A 99 -2.46 -6.53 -3.88
N PRO A 100 -1.88 -7.74 -4.06
CA PRO A 100 -2.70 -8.96 -4.15
C PRO A 100 -3.40 -9.30 -2.83
N MET A 101 -2.74 -9.09 -1.68
CA MET A 101 -3.38 -9.28 -0.38
C MET A 101 -4.59 -8.35 -0.24
N MET A 102 -4.44 -7.06 -0.54
CA MET A 102 -5.54 -6.11 -0.47
C MET A 102 -6.65 -6.44 -1.49
N GLY A 103 -6.30 -6.85 -2.71
CA GLY A 103 -7.27 -7.23 -3.73
C GLY A 103 -8.17 -8.39 -3.31
N ILE A 104 -7.60 -9.42 -2.66
CA ILE A 104 -8.37 -10.55 -2.10
C ILE A 104 -9.31 -10.04 -1.01
N ASN A 105 -8.81 -9.25 -0.06
CA ASN A 105 -9.62 -8.78 1.06
C ASN A 105 -10.73 -7.80 0.62
N LEU A 106 -10.50 -6.99 -0.41
CA LEU A 106 -11.54 -6.13 -1.00
C LEU A 106 -12.59 -6.96 -1.75
N TYR A 107 -12.21 -8.05 -2.41
CA TYR A 107 -13.15 -8.96 -3.08
C TYR A 107 -14.10 -9.65 -2.09
N PHE A 108 -13.57 -10.07 -0.92
CA PHE A 108 -14.37 -10.67 0.16
C PHE A 108 -15.00 -9.63 1.10
N GLU A 109 -14.77 -8.34 0.87
CA GLU A 109 -15.28 -7.21 1.67
C GLU A 109 -14.88 -7.27 3.15
N THR A 110 -13.88 -8.09 3.49
CA THR A 110 -13.40 -8.35 4.85
C THR A 110 -11.99 -8.96 4.81
N TRP A 111 -11.28 -8.94 5.94
CA TRP A 111 -9.97 -9.58 6.02
C TRP A 111 -10.11 -11.10 6.17
N VAL A 112 -9.68 -11.87 5.17
CA VAL A 112 -9.84 -13.34 5.13
C VAL A 112 -8.55 -14.13 5.21
N LEU A 113 -7.39 -13.46 5.19
CA LEU A 113 -6.08 -14.11 5.16
C LEU A 113 -5.56 -14.52 6.55
N GLY A 114 -6.34 -14.27 7.59
CA GLY A 114 -6.03 -14.56 9.00
C GLY A 114 -5.04 -13.58 9.65
N PRO A 115 -4.76 -13.76 10.96
CA PRO A 115 -3.99 -12.79 11.76
C PRO A 115 -2.54 -12.63 11.30
N ALA A 116 -1.84 -13.73 11.04
CA ALA A 116 -0.43 -13.70 10.67
C ALA A 116 -0.18 -12.94 9.35
N MET A 117 -1.10 -13.04 8.39
CA MET A 117 -1.01 -12.28 7.14
C MET A 117 -1.35 -10.80 7.35
N CYS A 118 -2.20 -10.47 8.33
CA CYS A 118 -2.49 -9.08 8.69
C CYS A 118 -1.23 -8.40 9.25
N ASP A 119 -0.52 -9.08 10.16
CA ASP A 119 0.75 -8.61 10.70
C ASP A 119 1.82 -8.49 9.61
N LEU A 120 1.91 -9.48 8.72
CA LEU A 120 2.86 -9.44 7.59
C LEU A 120 2.56 -8.30 6.62
N TYR A 121 1.28 -8.07 6.30
CA TYR A 121 0.85 -6.96 5.44
C TYR A 121 1.26 -5.61 6.03
N GLY A 122 0.98 -5.39 7.31
CA GLY A 122 1.39 -4.17 8.02
C GLY A 122 2.90 -4.04 8.12
N GLY A 123 3.60 -5.13 8.46
CA GLY A 123 5.05 -5.16 8.62
C GLY A 123 5.80 -4.89 7.32
N LEU A 124 5.46 -5.58 6.23
CA LEU A 124 6.07 -5.37 4.92
C LEU A 124 5.70 -4.00 4.34
N GLY A 125 4.45 -3.58 4.49
CA GLY A 125 4.02 -2.24 4.08
C GLY A 125 4.82 -1.14 4.77
N SER A 126 5.02 -1.26 6.08
CA SER A 126 5.84 -0.32 6.84
C SER A 126 7.31 -0.39 6.44
N ALA A 127 7.91 -1.58 6.35
CA ALA A 127 9.33 -1.75 6.02
C ALA A 127 9.68 -1.17 4.65
N PHE A 128 8.93 -1.54 3.60
CA PHE A 128 9.16 -1.02 2.26
C PHE A 128 8.84 0.47 2.16
N GLY A 129 7.75 0.94 2.80
CA GLY A 129 7.42 2.36 2.83
C GLY A 129 8.52 3.21 3.50
N CYS A 130 9.03 2.75 4.64
CA CYS A 130 10.17 3.40 5.31
C CYS A 130 11.43 3.38 4.44
N SER A 131 11.74 2.26 3.79
CA SER A 131 12.89 2.14 2.87
C SER A 131 12.80 3.15 1.72
N SER A 132 11.61 3.32 1.12
CA SER A 132 11.39 4.32 0.06
C SER A 132 11.62 5.75 0.55
N ILE A 133 11.09 6.11 1.72
CA ILE A 133 11.28 7.46 2.30
C ILE A 133 12.76 7.73 2.60
N TRP A 134 13.45 6.80 3.27
CA TRP A 134 14.88 6.94 3.56
C TRP A 134 15.71 7.02 2.29
N SER A 135 15.36 6.28 1.25
CA SER A 135 16.02 6.36 -0.06
C SER A 135 15.85 7.75 -0.68
N MET A 136 14.63 8.32 -0.65
CA MET A 136 14.39 9.68 -1.14
C MET A 136 15.16 10.74 -0.34
N CYS A 137 15.28 10.58 0.98
CA CYS A 137 16.10 11.45 1.81
C CYS A 137 17.58 11.40 1.40
N MET A 138 18.13 10.20 1.22
CA MET A 138 19.52 10.02 0.81
C MET A 138 19.80 10.56 -0.60
N ILE A 139 18.87 10.36 -1.54
CA ILE A 139 18.96 10.95 -2.89
C ILE A 139 18.98 12.48 -2.79
N SER A 140 18.11 13.07 -1.98
CA SER A 140 18.06 14.52 -1.77
C SER A 140 19.39 15.06 -1.19
N LEU A 141 19.98 14.35 -0.23
CA LEU A 141 21.26 14.73 0.37
C LEU A 141 22.42 14.63 -0.63
N ASP A 142 22.48 13.56 -1.42
CA ASP A 142 23.47 13.39 -2.49
C ASP A 142 23.39 14.53 -3.51
N ARG A 143 22.17 14.87 -3.97
CA ARG A 143 21.96 16.00 -4.89
C ARG A 143 22.39 17.33 -4.28
N TYR A 144 22.10 17.56 -3.01
CA TYR A 144 22.52 18.77 -2.30
C TYR A 144 24.04 18.88 -2.20
N GLN A 145 24.73 17.79 -1.85
CA GLN A 145 26.19 17.78 -1.75
C GLN A 145 26.85 18.07 -3.09
N VAL A 146 26.38 17.46 -4.17
CA VAL A 146 26.94 17.64 -5.52
C VAL A 146 26.72 19.06 -6.06
N ILE A 147 25.55 19.67 -5.82
CA ILE A 147 25.20 20.97 -6.42
C ILE A 147 25.71 22.15 -5.59
N VAL A 148 25.66 22.06 -4.26
CA VAL A 148 25.94 23.21 -3.37
C VAL A 148 27.35 23.15 -2.81
N LYS A 149 27.89 21.95 -2.55
CA LYS A 149 29.20 21.76 -1.90
C LYS A 149 30.27 21.18 -2.84
N GLY A 150 29.90 20.86 -4.08
CA GLY A 150 30.82 20.44 -5.16
C GLY A 150 31.23 21.63 -6.01
#